data_AF-C0Z728-F1
#
_entry.id   AF-C0Z728-F1
#
_cell.length_a   1.000
_cell.length_b   1.000
_cell.length_c   1.000
_cell.angle_alpha   90.00
_cell.angle_beta   90.00
_cell.angle_gamma   90.00
#
_symmetry.space_group_name_H-M   'P 1'
#
loop_
_entity.id
_entity.type
_entity.pdbx_description
1 polymer ?
#
loop_
_entity_poly.entity_id
_entity_poly.type
_entity_poly.pdbx_seq_one_letter_code
_entity_poly.pdbx_strand_id
1 'polypeptide(L)'
;MREYLLYIKACGGSIPQVQTYVTPSFSVDRSFWQEREGCVLHVIGKTSSLALAFSLRAKVNGYLMDQDKRVLTDRYVKELRAIAVSGVREASSLYGREVISVQDRRKHGWFSWESVEESVEVPYQGGKESGELLDARLSYSSGRELLRRSSSNENSQEAVLSEILDGRALLWDEVESLLKKRGVEVHDLSAILHSFVLANKAEWRPGIRFSVTKGWRRNRLELVCERCGSAGAKVEFTYCHTCEQGCAYCTACLGMGRSKCCTPYFLMDVGSYLFRGAEHLQNVARLEWAGKYSVDQSRAAERARCFVANPRPGLSEYLIWAV
;
A
#
# COMPACT_ATOMS: atom_id res chain seq x y z
N MET A 1 -13.07 8.57 10.89
CA MET A 1 -12.77 7.28 10.26
C MET A 1 -12.10 7.56 8.93
N ARG A 2 -11.04 6.83 8.55
CA ARG A 2 -10.40 7.05 7.24
C ARG A 2 -11.29 6.45 6.15
N GLU A 3 -11.61 7.25 5.15
CA GLU A 3 -12.24 6.79 3.91
C GLU A 3 -11.17 6.62 2.85
N TYR A 4 -11.33 5.60 2.01
CA TYR A 4 -10.43 5.28 0.92
C TYR A 4 -11.20 5.31 -0.39
N LEU A 5 -10.73 6.14 -1.30
CA LEU A 5 -11.28 6.24 -2.65
C LEU A 5 -10.55 5.25 -3.56
N LEU A 6 -11.34 4.55 -4.38
CA LEU A 6 -10.85 3.78 -5.51
C LEU A 6 -11.12 4.59 -6.78
N TYR A 7 -10.07 4.90 -7.53
CA TYR A 7 -10.20 5.63 -8.79
C TYR A 7 -9.34 5.01 -9.89
N ILE A 8 -9.71 5.24 -11.14
CA ILE A 8 -8.96 4.86 -12.34
C ILE A 8 -8.30 6.10 -12.89
N LYS A 9 -7.00 6.02 -13.14
CA LYS A 9 -6.27 7.03 -13.90
C LYS A 9 -6.17 6.56 -15.35
N ALA A 10 -6.55 7.43 -16.28
CA ALA A 10 -6.36 7.24 -17.71
C ALA A 10 -5.55 8.40 -18.29
N CYS A 11 -4.39 8.08 -18.86
CA CYS A 11 -3.55 9.06 -19.55
C CYS A 11 -3.80 9.01 -21.06
N GLY A 12 -3.91 10.20 -21.68
CA GLY A 12 -3.95 10.33 -23.14
C GLY A 12 -2.54 10.22 -23.72
N GLY A 13 -2.32 9.29 -24.65
CA GLY A 13 -1.03 9.07 -25.32
C GLY A 13 -1.08 7.90 -26.31
N SER A 14 0.02 7.66 -27.03
CA SER A 14 0.14 6.62 -28.07
C SER A 14 -0.10 5.19 -27.55
N ILE A 15 0.03 4.99 -26.24
CA ILE A 15 -0.33 3.75 -25.52
C ILE A 15 -1.15 4.17 -24.29
N PRO A 16 -2.46 3.92 -24.25
CA PRO A 16 -3.28 4.26 -23.09
C PRO A 16 -2.80 3.43 -21.89
N GLN A 17 -2.25 4.12 -20.88
CA GLN A 17 -1.97 3.54 -19.57
C GLN A 17 -3.19 3.76 -18.69
N VAL A 18 -3.89 2.67 -18.36
CA VAL A 18 -5.06 2.68 -17.48
C VAL A 18 -4.71 1.88 -16.24
N GLN A 19 -4.76 2.53 -15.08
CA GLN A 19 -4.43 1.90 -13.81
C GLN A 19 -5.35 2.39 -12.70
N THR A 20 -5.71 1.48 -11.80
CA THR A 20 -6.53 1.76 -10.62
C THR A 20 -5.65 2.02 -9.41
N TYR A 21 -6.04 3.02 -8.61
CA TYR A 21 -5.35 3.48 -7.40
C TYR A 21 -6.30 3.50 -6.21
N VAL A 22 -5.73 3.35 -5.02
CA VAL A 22 -6.42 3.61 -3.74
C VAL A 22 -5.77 4.85 -3.14
N THR A 23 -6.58 5.80 -2.68
CA THR A 23 -6.07 7.01 -2.03
C THR A 23 -6.85 7.34 -0.75
N PRO A 24 -6.16 7.79 0.31
CA PRO A 24 -6.79 8.43 1.46
C PRO A 24 -7.01 9.95 1.25
N SER A 25 -6.42 10.55 0.22
CA SER A 25 -6.45 12.00 -0.03
C SER A 25 -6.41 12.32 -1.53
N PHE A 26 -7.57 12.40 -2.16
CA PHE A 26 -7.68 12.62 -3.61
C PHE A 26 -7.15 13.99 -4.09
N SER A 27 -7.08 14.99 -3.21
CA SER A 27 -6.40 16.26 -3.51
C SER A 27 -4.91 16.05 -3.79
N VAL A 28 -4.24 15.20 -3.01
CA VAL A 28 -2.81 14.90 -3.20
C VAL A 28 -2.58 14.20 -4.53
N ASP A 29 -3.41 13.22 -4.89
CA ASP A 29 -3.33 12.57 -6.21
C ASP A 29 -3.53 13.58 -7.35
N ARG A 30 -4.54 14.45 -7.28
CA ARG A 30 -4.79 15.45 -8.32
C ARG A 30 -3.58 16.35 -8.53
N SER A 31 -3.02 16.92 -7.46
CA SER A 31 -1.82 17.77 -7.54
C SER A 31 -0.62 16.98 -8.09
N PHE A 32 -0.40 15.75 -7.62
CA PHE A 32 0.71 14.91 -8.06
C PHE A 32 0.65 14.60 -9.56
N TRP A 33 -0.53 14.28 -10.08
CA TRP A 33 -0.70 14.00 -11.51
C TRP A 33 -0.60 15.27 -12.35
N GLN A 34 -1.20 16.39 -11.91
CA GLN A 34 -1.18 17.68 -12.59
C GLN A 34 0.24 18.17 -12.92
N GLU A 35 1.18 17.94 -12.02
CA GLU A 35 2.59 18.31 -12.18
C GLU A 35 3.36 17.43 -13.18
N ARG A 36 2.86 16.22 -13.47
CA ARG A 36 3.60 15.19 -14.21
C ARG A 36 3.01 14.89 -15.58
N GLU A 37 1.69 14.79 -15.67
CA GLU A 37 1.02 14.41 -16.91
C GLU A 37 -0.46 14.81 -16.92
N GLY A 38 -0.97 15.06 -18.13
CA GLY A 38 -2.40 15.29 -18.32
C GLY A 38 -3.14 13.96 -18.26
N CYS A 39 -4.12 13.84 -17.37
CA CYS A 39 -4.89 12.61 -17.21
C CYS A 39 -6.35 12.87 -16.83
N VAL A 40 -7.17 11.82 -16.96
CA VAL A 40 -8.54 11.80 -16.44
C VAL A 40 -8.58 10.82 -15.28
N LEU A 41 -9.12 11.28 -14.15
CA LEU A 41 -9.31 10.47 -12.95
C LEU A 41 -10.79 10.13 -12.79
N HIS A 42 -11.15 8.87 -12.99
CA HIS A 42 -12.50 8.37 -12.80
C HIS A 42 -12.64 7.75 -11.41
N VAL A 43 -13.34 8.41 -10.51
CA VAL A 43 -13.68 7.83 -9.21
C VAL A 43 -14.69 6.71 -9.43
N ILE A 44 -14.43 5.55 -8.81
CA ILE A 44 -15.30 4.37 -8.86
C ILE A 44 -16.21 4.37 -7.62
N GLY A 45 -15.63 4.65 -6.45
CA GLY A 45 -16.34 4.66 -5.19
C GLY A 45 -15.41 4.71 -3.99
N LYS A 46 -15.99 4.64 -2.79
CA LYS A 46 -15.26 4.71 -1.53
C LYS A 46 -15.72 3.68 -0.51
N THR A 47 -14.80 3.35 0.39
CA THR A 47 -15.01 2.46 1.54
C THR A 47 -14.08 2.83 2.68
N SER A 48 -14.44 2.51 3.93
CA SER A 48 -13.54 2.63 5.08
C SER A 48 -12.68 1.38 5.33
N SER A 49 -12.91 0.31 4.57
CA SER A 49 -12.09 -0.91 4.65
C SER A 49 -10.90 -0.81 3.69
N LEU A 50 -9.72 -0.53 4.24
CA LEU A 50 -8.48 -0.45 3.47
C LEU A 50 -8.17 -1.74 2.70
N ALA A 51 -8.26 -2.90 3.35
CA ALA A 51 -8.02 -4.18 2.70
C ALA A 51 -9.01 -4.46 1.57
N LEU A 52 -10.28 -4.07 1.72
CA LEU A 52 -11.26 -4.17 0.65
C LEU A 52 -10.90 -3.26 -0.52
N ALA A 53 -10.55 -1.99 -0.27
CA ALA A 53 -10.13 -1.06 -1.32
C ALA A 53 -8.96 -1.63 -2.14
N PHE A 54 -7.95 -2.19 -1.47
CA PHE A 54 -6.81 -2.84 -2.13
C PHE A 54 -7.20 -4.11 -2.90
N SER A 55 -8.11 -4.93 -2.34
CA SER A 55 -8.63 -6.11 -3.04
C SER A 55 -9.40 -5.73 -4.31
N LEU A 56 -10.20 -4.66 -4.26
CA LEU A 56 -10.94 -4.16 -5.41
C LEU A 56 -9.99 -3.57 -6.45
N ARG A 57 -8.97 -2.81 -6.03
CA ARG A 57 -7.90 -2.33 -6.92
C ARG A 57 -7.25 -3.49 -7.67
N ALA A 58 -6.86 -4.55 -6.96
CA ALA A 58 -6.27 -5.72 -7.59
C ALA A 58 -7.23 -6.42 -8.57
N LYS A 59 -8.51 -6.56 -8.21
CA LYS A 59 -9.54 -7.17 -9.07
C LYS A 59 -9.78 -6.35 -10.36
N VAL A 60 -9.89 -5.03 -10.23
CA VAL A 60 -10.09 -4.12 -11.37
C VAL A 60 -8.84 -4.07 -12.24
N ASN A 61 -7.64 -3.96 -11.67
CA ASN A 61 -6.39 -4.02 -12.43
C ASN A 61 -6.20 -5.35 -13.15
N GLY A 62 -6.52 -6.49 -12.52
CA GLY A 62 -6.49 -7.80 -13.18
C GLY A 62 -7.41 -7.84 -14.40
N TYR A 63 -8.62 -7.31 -14.27
CA TYR A 63 -9.55 -7.22 -15.40
C TYR A 63 -9.07 -6.26 -16.51
N LEU A 64 -8.42 -5.16 -16.15
CA LEU A 64 -7.79 -4.24 -17.12
C LEU A 64 -6.63 -4.91 -17.87
N MET A 65 -5.82 -5.74 -17.22
CA MET A 65 -4.70 -6.45 -17.85
C MET A 65 -5.17 -7.57 -18.80
N ASP A 66 -6.30 -8.22 -18.48
CA ASP A 66 -6.88 -9.27 -19.34
C ASP A 66 -7.54 -8.70 -20.62
N GLN A 67 -7.84 -7.40 -20.65
CA GLN A 67 -8.47 -6.72 -21.78
C GLN A 67 -7.43 -5.93 -22.58
N ASP A 68 -6.97 -6.49 -23.69
CA ASP A 68 -5.92 -5.87 -24.52
C ASP A 68 -6.31 -4.46 -24.99
N LYS A 69 -5.54 -3.45 -24.56
CA LYS A 69 -5.47 -2.05 -25.01
C LYS A 69 -6.79 -1.37 -25.42
N ARG A 70 -7.85 -1.53 -24.63
CA ARG A 70 -9.09 -0.76 -24.86
C ARG A 70 -8.93 0.68 -24.38
N VAL A 71 -9.34 1.62 -25.22
CA VAL A 71 -9.54 3.01 -24.81
C VAL A 71 -10.60 3.04 -23.71
N LEU A 72 -10.32 3.76 -22.62
CA LEU A 72 -11.26 3.89 -21.51
C LEU A 72 -12.44 4.76 -21.94
N THR A 73 -13.57 4.12 -22.28
CA THR A 73 -14.84 4.79 -22.58
C THR A 73 -15.72 4.85 -21.34
N ASP A 74 -16.71 5.75 -21.30
CA ASP A 74 -17.68 5.83 -20.20
C ASP A 74 -18.41 4.51 -19.95
N ARG A 75 -18.71 3.77 -21.02
CA ARG A 75 -19.28 2.42 -20.93
C ARG A 75 -18.33 1.49 -20.18
N TYR A 76 -17.04 1.54 -20.51
CA TYR A 76 -16.05 0.70 -19.86
C TYR A 76 -15.86 1.08 -18.39
N VAL A 77 -15.85 2.38 -18.05
CA VAL A 77 -15.84 2.84 -16.65
C VAL A 77 -17.06 2.31 -15.87
N LYS A 78 -18.25 2.32 -16.47
CA LYS A 78 -19.46 1.73 -15.86
C LYS A 78 -19.32 0.22 -15.61
N GLU A 79 -18.70 -0.52 -16.53
CA GLU A 79 -18.40 -1.94 -16.34
C GLU A 79 -17.43 -2.16 -15.18
N LEU A 80 -16.37 -1.36 -15.06
CA LEU A 80 -15.40 -1.42 -13.96
C LEU A 80 -16.06 -1.10 -12.60
N ARG A 81 -16.97 -0.13 -12.56
CA ARG A 81 -17.82 0.15 -11.38
C ARG A 81 -18.67 -1.05 -11.00
N ALA A 82 -19.31 -1.71 -11.97
CA ALA A 82 -20.10 -2.92 -11.71
C ALA A 82 -19.26 -4.07 -11.15
N ILE A 83 -18.02 -4.23 -11.63
CA ILE A 83 -17.05 -5.20 -11.10
C ILE A 83 -16.71 -4.90 -9.64
N ALA A 84 -16.48 -3.64 -9.29
CA ALA A 84 -16.19 -3.23 -7.92
C ALA A 84 -17.38 -3.55 -6.99
N VAL A 85 -18.60 -3.15 -7.37
CA VAL A 85 -19.83 -3.45 -6.60
C VAL A 85 -20.04 -4.96 -6.42
N SER A 86 -19.85 -5.74 -7.48
CA SER A 86 -19.92 -7.21 -7.41
C SER A 86 -18.87 -7.78 -6.45
N GLY A 87 -17.64 -7.24 -6.50
CA GLY A 87 -16.57 -7.58 -5.56
C GLY A 87 -16.92 -7.31 -4.10
N VAL A 88 -17.57 -6.18 -3.79
CA VAL A 88 -18.02 -5.86 -2.43
C VAL A 88 -19.08 -6.83 -1.94
N ARG A 89 -20.05 -7.18 -2.79
CA ARG A 89 -21.12 -8.15 -2.45
C ARG A 89 -20.55 -9.53 -2.19
N GLU A 90 -19.63 -9.97 -3.05
CA GLU A 90 -18.92 -11.25 -2.89
C GLU A 90 -18.09 -11.28 -1.61
N ALA A 91 -17.28 -10.24 -1.37
CA ALA A 91 -16.50 -10.06 -0.16
C ALA A 91 -17.38 -10.13 1.10
N SER A 92 -18.49 -9.40 1.11
CA SER A 92 -19.44 -9.37 2.23
C SER A 92 -20.06 -10.74 2.50
N SER A 93 -20.45 -11.46 1.44
CA SER A 93 -21.04 -12.80 1.54
C SER A 93 -20.02 -13.82 2.09
N LEU A 94 -18.79 -13.80 1.59
CA LEU A 94 -17.72 -14.69 2.05
C LEU A 94 -17.35 -14.39 3.50
N TYR A 95 -17.14 -13.12 3.84
CA TYR A 95 -16.83 -12.70 5.20
C TYR A 95 -17.91 -13.15 6.19
N GLY A 96 -19.19 -12.96 5.84
CA GLY A 96 -20.30 -13.37 6.70
C GLY A 96 -20.45 -14.88 6.90
N ARG A 97 -19.85 -15.72 6.06
CA ARG A 97 -19.80 -17.17 6.26
C ARG A 97 -18.73 -17.58 7.27
N GLU A 98 -17.63 -16.82 7.33
CA GLU A 98 -16.53 -17.08 8.26
C GLU A 98 -16.88 -16.60 9.68
N VAL A 99 -17.67 -15.53 9.80
CA VAL A 99 -18.12 -15.01 11.09
C VAL A 99 -19.36 -15.76 11.59
N ILE A 100 -19.13 -16.98 12.10
CA ILE A 100 -20.19 -17.86 12.64
C ILE A 100 -20.66 -17.42 14.04
N SER A 101 -19.81 -16.69 14.79
CA SER A 101 -19.97 -16.46 16.24
C SER A 101 -20.41 -15.05 16.67
N VAL A 102 -20.42 -14.06 15.77
CA VAL A 102 -20.86 -12.70 16.10
C VAL A 102 -22.35 -12.60 15.78
N GLN A 103 -23.20 -12.51 16.81
CA GLN A 103 -24.67 -12.40 16.73
C GLN A 103 -25.21 -11.19 15.93
N ASP A 104 -24.33 -10.42 15.30
CA ASP A 104 -24.68 -9.19 14.60
C ASP A 104 -25.06 -9.50 13.15
N ARG A 105 -26.30 -9.98 12.94
CA ARG A 105 -26.92 -10.06 11.62
C ARG A 105 -27.21 -8.66 11.11
N ARG A 106 -26.17 -7.97 10.64
CA ARG A 106 -26.32 -6.63 10.05
C ARG A 106 -27.17 -6.70 8.79
N LYS A 107 -28.26 -5.93 8.78
CA LYS A 107 -29.15 -5.78 7.61
C LYS A 107 -28.44 -5.17 6.38
N HIS A 108 -27.29 -4.52 6.58
CA HIS A 108 -26.58 -3.76 5.54
C HIS A 108 -25.30 -4.43 5.00
N GLY A 109 -25.03 -5.68 5.34
CA GLY A 109 -23.80 -6.38 4.94
C GLY A 109 -22.59 -6.06 5.82
N TRP A 110 -21.46 -6.70 5.54
CA TRP A 110 -20.23 -6.58 6.35
C TRP A 110 -19.32 -5.43 5.92
N PHE A 111 -19.42 -4.97 4.67
CA PHE A 111 -18.62 -3.88 4.13
C PHE A 111 -19.51 -2.78 3.57
N SER A 112 -19.15 -1.51 3.85
CA SER A 112 -19.80 -0.37 3.20
C SER A 112 -19.06 -0.01 1.91
N TRP A 113 -19.85 0.38 0.92
CA TRP A 113 -19.38 0.86 -0.37
C TRP A 113 -20.34 1.92 -0.88
N GLU A 114 -19.79 3.09 -1.21
CA GLU A 114 -20.52 4.16 -1.88
C GLU A 114 -19.98 4.28 -3.30
N SER A 115 -20.83 4.02 -4.30
CA SER A 115 -20.47 4.24 -5.70
C SER A 115 -20.45 5.73 -5.99
N VAL A 116 -19.37 6.20 -6.60
CA VAL A 116 -19.18 7.60 -6.98
C VAL A 116 -19.04 7.66 -8.50
N GLU A 117 -19.84 8.51 -9.14
CA GLU A 117 -19.81 8.72 -10.59
C GLU A 117 -19.17 10.07 -10.92
N GLU A 118 -17.92 10.23 -10.52
CA GLU A 118 -17.14 11.45 -10.75
C GLU A 118 -15.98 11.17 -11.71
N SER A 119 -15.76 12.09 -12.64
CA SER A 119 -14.60 12.11 -13.54
C SER A 119 -13.97 13.50 -13.46
N VAL A 120 -12.67 13.56 -13.19
CA VAL A 120 -11.94 14.82 -13.06
C VAL A 120 -10.85 14.87 -14.12
N GLU A 121 -10.91 15.87 -14.98
CA GLU A 121 -9.82 16.19 -15.90
C GLU A 121 -8.71 16.91 -15.13
N VAL A 122 -7.49 16.39 -15.22
CA VAL A 122 -6.31 16.94 -14.58
C VAL A 122 -5.38 17.43 -15.69
N PRO A 123 -5.36 18.74 -15.98
CA PRO A 123 -4.53 19.29 -17.05
C PRO A 123 -3.05 19.23 -16.66
N TYR A 124 -2.17 18.95 -17.62
CA TYR A 124 -0.73 19.03 -17.38
C TYR A 124 -0.30 20.49 -17.16
N GLN A 125 0.44 20.76 -16.08
CA GLN A 125 1.00 22.08 -15.78
C GLN A 125 2.54 22.11 -15.71
N GLY A 126 3.23 21.02 -16.06
CA GLY A 126 4.68 21.01 -16.09
C GLY A 126 5.25 21.97 -17.16
N GLY A 127 6.37 22.61 -16.81
CA GLY A 127 6.89 23.80 -17.50
C GLY A 127 7.07 23.65 -19.02
N LYS A 128 6.78 24.74 -19.74
CA LYS A 128 7.19 24.95 -21.14
C LYS A 128 8.72 25.01 -21.21
N GLU A 129 9.39 23.88 -21.32
CA GLU A 129 10.72 23.82 -21.94
C GLU A 129 10.60 23.06 -23.25
N SER A 130 10.72 23.81 -24.34
CA SER A 130 10.85 23.32 -25.70
C SER A 130 12.11 22.46 -25.84
N GLY A 131 11.98 21.20 -26.27
CA GLY A 131 13.13 20.41 -26.71
C GLY A 131 12.84 18.90 -26.83
N GLU A 132 12.51 18.49 -28.05
CA GLU A 132 12.69 17.16 -28.64
C GLU A 132 12.26 15.88 -27.86
N LEU A 133 11.17 15.29 -28.37
CA LEU A 133 10.76 13.90 -28.16
C LEU A 133 11.91 12.93 -28.47
N LEU A 134 12.45 12.27 -27.44
CA LEU A 134 13.25 11.07 -27.59
C LEU A 134 12.44 9.85 -27.16
N ASP A 135 12.10 9.05 -28.17
CA ASP A 135 11.52 7.72 -28.13
C ASP A 135 12.35 6.79 -27.24
N ALA A 136 11.86 6.48 -26.03
CA ALA A 136 12.51 5.56 -25.11
C ALA A 136 11.52 4.48 -24.67
N ARG A 137 11.64 3.32 -25.32
CA ARG A 137 11.14 2.03 -24.81
C ARG A 137 11.71 1.78 -23.43
N LEU A 138 10.97 2.13 -22.37
CA LEU A 138 11.40 1.89 -21.00
C LEU A 138 10.71 0.64 -20.45
N SER A 139 11.51 -0.42 -20.37
CA SER A 139 11.21 -1.59 -19.54
C SER A 139 11.00 -1.17 -18.08
N TYR A 140 10.21 -1.96 -17.36
CA TYR A 140 9.78 -1.81 -15.96
C TYR A 140 10.91 -1.57 -14.94
N SER A 141 12.16 -1.72 -15.34
CA SER A 141 13.37 -1.53 -14.55
C SER A 141 14.01 -0.13 -14.64
N SER A 142 13.57 0.74 -15.57
CA SER A 142 14.25 2.02 -15.85
C SER A 142 13.49 3.27 -15.41
N GLY A 143 12.36 3.12 -14.71
CA GLY A 143 11.57 4.24 -14.15
C GLY A 143 12.20 4.92 -12.93
N ARG A 144 13.35 4.42 -12.43
CA ARG A 144 14.07 4.98 -11.28
C ARG A 144 14.93 6.21 -11.62
N GLU A 145 15.34 6.38 -12.88
CA GLU A 145 16.33 7.42 -13.25
C GLU A 145 15.69 8.80 -13.53
N LEU A 146 14.44 8.85 -14.01
CA LEU A 146 13.78 10.10 -14.43
C LEU A 146 13.14 10.92 -13.29
N LEU A 147 13.10 10.38 -12.06
CA LEU A 147 12.47 11.03 -10.90
C LEU A 147 13.35 12.07 -10.21
N ARG A 148 14.56 12.35 -10.73
CA ARG A 148 15.60 13.03 -9.95
C ARG A 148 15.77 14.54 -10.22
N ARG A 149 14.98 15.15 -11.11
CA ARG A 149 15.27 16.54 -11.55
C ARG A 149 14.18 17.60 -11.36
N SER A 150 13.04 17.27 -10.76
CA SER A 150 11.97 18.26 -10.54
C SER A 150 11.38 18.18 -9.14
N SER A 151 12.10 18.67 -8.13
CA SER A 151 11.52 19.08 -6.85
C SER A 151 12.50 20.02 -6.13
N SER A 152 12.56 21.27 -6.58
CA SER A 152 13.27 22.35 -5.90
C SER A 152 12.42 23.05 -4.85
N ASN A 153 11.59 22.29 -4.12
CA ASN A 153 10.84 22.73 -2.94
C ASN A 153 10.42 21.47 -2.14
N GLU A 154 11.39 20.72 -1.62
CA GLU A 154 11.05 19.72 -0.59
C GLU A 154 10.51 20.48 0.63
N ASN A 155 9.22 20.31 0.92
CA ASN A 155 8.60 20.82 2.14
C ASN A 155 9.44 20.37 3.35
N SER A 156 9.80 21.29 4.24
CA SER A 156 10.70 21.00 5.38
C SER A 156 10.24 19.83 6.24
N GLN A 157 8.92 19.58 6.33
CA GLN A 157 8.35 18.43 7.04
C GLN A 157 8.58 17.09 6.31
N GLU A 158 8.54 17.06 4.98
CA GLU A 158 8.78 15.83 4.20
C GLU A 158 10.21 15.32 4.37
N ALA A 159 11.19 16.24 4.35
CA ALA A 159 12.59 15.88 4.58
C ALA A 159 12.81 15.25 5.96
N VAL A 160 12.27 15.88 7.02
CA VAL A 160 12.35 15.38 8.40
C VAL A 160 11.65 14.02 8.53
N LEU A 161 10.46 13.86 7.94
CA LEU A 161 9.73 12.59 7.99
C LEU A 161 10.47 11.50 7.23
N SER A 162 11.02 11.81 6.06
CA SER A 162 11.82 10.87 5.28
C SER A 162 13.00 10.36 6.11
N GLU A 163 13.71 11.22 6.83
CA GLU A 163 14.84 10.84 7.68
C GLU A 163 14.40 9.93 8.85
N ILE A 164 13.30 10.26 9.52
CA ILE A 164 12.82 9.49 10.68
C ILE A 164 12.34 8.09 10.27
N LEU A 165 11.68 8.01 9.11
CA LEU A 165 10.98 6.81 8.64
C LEU A 165 11.83 5.92 7.73
N ASP A 166 12.99 6.40 7.28
CA ASP A 166 13.86 5.73 6.30
C ASP A 166 14.12 4.25 6.61
N GLY A 167 13.88 3.38 5.62
CA GLY A 167 14.10 1.93 5.73
C GLY A 167 13.26 1.20 6.78
N ARG A 168 12.23 1.83 7.35
CA ARG A 168 11.36 1.21 8.36
C ARG A 168 10.11 0.61 7.73
N ALA A 169 9.63 -0.45 8.38
CA ALA A 169 8.32 -1.03 8.14
C ALA A 169 7.43 -0.77 9.35
N LEU A 170 6.39 0.07 9.19
CA LEU A 170 5.61 0.60 10.30
C LEU A 170 4.10 0.56 10.01
N LEU A 171 3.32 0.14 11.00
CA LEU A 171 1.89 0.39 11.04
C LEU A 171 1.62 1.87 11.31
N TRP A 172 0.45 2.36 10.91
CA TRP A 172 0.05 3.75 11.13
C TRP A 172 0.28 4.23 12.57
N ASP A 173 -0.23 3.50 13.57
CA ASP A 173 -0.11 3.88 14.98
C ASP A 173 1.36 3.90 15.46
N GLU A 174 2.24 3.13 14.81
CA GLU A 174 3.67 3.11 15.09
C GLU A 174 4.38 4.33 14.49
N VAL A 175 3.94 4.80 13.32
CA VAL A 175 4.38 6.09 12.74
C VAL A 175 4.01 7.23 13.69
N GLU A 176 2.75 7.31 14.10
CA GLU A 176 2.29 8.35 15.05
C GLU A 176 3.06 8.30 16.37
N SER A 177 3.23 7.10 16.93
CA SER A 177 3.97 6.90 18.18
C SER A 177 5.45 7.30 18.05
N LEU A 178 6.07 7.02 16.90
CA LEU A 178 7.47 7.37 16.63
C LEU A 178 7.64 8.89 16.50
N LEU A 179 6.77 9.56 15.73
CA LEU A 179 6.78 11.02 15.57
C LEU A 179 6.57 11.73 16.91
N LYS A 180 5.60 11.26 17.71
CA LYS A 180 5.36 11.78 19.06
C LYS A 180 6.59 11.64 19.97
N LYS A 181 7.26 10.48 19.95
CA LYS A 181 8.51 10.26 20.72
C LYS A 181 9.66 11.16 20.29
N ARG A 182 9.67 11.58 19.01
CA ARG A 182 10.66 12.51 18.45
C ARG A 182 10.26 13.98 18.60
N GLY A 183 9.08 14.27 19.16
CA GLY A 183 8.57 15.64 19.31
C GLY A 183 8.25 16.31 17.98
N VAL A 184 7.94 15.54 16.93
CA VAL A 184 7.61 16.05 15.60
C VAL A 184 6.09 16.12 15.45
N GLU A 185 5.57 17.33 15.29
CA GLU A 185 4.17 17.57 14.94
C GLU A 185 4.01 17.70 13.42
N VAL A 186 3.03 17.00 12.87
CA VAL A 186 2.77 16.95 11.43
C VAL A 186 1.31 17.30 11.20
N HIS A 187 1.05 18.35 10.42
CA HIS A 187 -0.30 18.86 10.21
C HIS A 187 -1.18 17.89 9.40
N ASP A 188 -0.64 17.30 8.33
CA ASP A 188 -1.34 16.30 7.51
C ASP A 188 -0.44 15.11 7.19
N LEU A 189 -0.29 14.23 8.19
CA LEU A 189 0.51 13.01 8.05
C LEU A 189 0.01 12.10 6.91
N SER A 190 -1.30 12.08 6.66
CA SER A 190 -1.87 11.22 5.62
C SER A 190 -1.49 11.71 4.23
N ALA A 191 -1.50 13.02 4.00
CA ALA A 191 -1.08 13.59 2.73
C ALA A 191 0.41 13.33 2.46
N ILE A 192 1.28 13.53 3.47
CA ILE A 192 2.73 13.33 3.31
C ILE A 192 3.07 11.85 3.07
N LEU A 193 2.50 10.93 3.86
CA LEU A 193 2.76 9.50 3.62
C LEU A 193 2.22 9.04 2.26
N HIS A 194 1.10 9.59 1.81
CA HIS A 194 0.59 9.31 0.47
C HIS A 194 1.45 9.90 -0.63
N SER A 195 2.02 11.11 -0.44
CA SER A 195 2.97 11.69 -1.40
C SER A 195 4.22 10.82 -1.55
N PHE A 196 4.71 10.21 -0.47
CA PHE A 196 5.79 9.22 -0.52
C PHE A 196 5.41 7.97 -1.32
N VAL A 197 4.18 7.48 -1.18
CA VAL A 197 3.70 6.33 -1.97
C VAL A 197 3.64 6.66 -3.46
N LEU A 198 3.05 7.80 -3.81
CA LEU A 198 2.97 8.25 -5.20
C LEU A 198 4.37 8.48 -5.81
N ALA A 199 5.31 9.01 -5.01
CA ALA A 199 6.70 9.22 -5.41
C ALA A 199 7.56 7.93 -5.43
N ASN A 200 6.99 6.75 -5.13
CA ASN A 200 7.70 5.49 -4.96
C ASN A 200 8.81 5.53 -3.88
N LYS A 201 8.69 6.41 -2.88
CA LYS A 201 9.55 6.44 -1.67
C LYS A 201 9.04 5.54 -0.56
N ALA A 202 7.80 5.06 -0.68
CA ALA A 202 7.21 4.09 0.24
C ALA A 202 6.25 3.16 -0.51
N GLU A 203 6.09 1.95 -0.01
CA GLU A 203 4.97 1.08 -0.38
C GLU A 203 3.92 1.11 0.73
N TRP A 204 2.65 1.21 0.33
CA TRP A 204 1.53 1.16 1.24
C TRP A 204 0.70 -0.10 1.04
N ARG A 205 0.47 -0.83 2.14
CA ARG A 205 -0.31 -2.06 2.19
C ARG A 205 -1.34 -2.01 3.33
N PRO A 206 -2.42 -2.81 3.28
CA PRO A 206 -3.19 -3.10 4.49
C PRO A 206 -2.38 -4.01 5.42
N GLY A 207 -2.54 -3.88 6.74
CA GLY A 207 -1.87 -4.76 7.70
C GLY A 207 -2.27 -6.24 7.54
N ILE A 208 -3.55 -6.48 7.20
CA ILE A 208 -4.04 -7.77 6.72
C ILE A 208 -4.52 -7.60 5.28
N ARG A 209 -3.86 -8.26 4.34
CA ARG A 209 -4.32 -8.35 2.95
C ARG A 209 -5.56 -9.24 2.87
N PHE A 210 -6.47 -8.80 2.03
CA PHE A 210 -7.73 -9.46 1.71
C PHE A 210 -7.72 -9.83 0.24
N SER A 211 -8.00 -11.09 -0.09
CA SER A 211 -8.20 -11.53 -1.46
C SER A 211 -9.28 -12.60 -1.57
N VAL A 212 -10.08 -12.54 -2.63
CA VAL A 212 -11.03 -13.60 -2.96
C VAL A 212 -10.36 -14.55 -3.93
N THR A 213 -10.17 -15.81 -3.52
CA THR A 213 -9.61 -16.85 -4.39
C THR A 213 -10.71 -17.75 -4.94
N LYS A 214 -10.62 -18.04 -6.25
CA LYS A 214 -11.52 -18.99 -6.91
C LYS A 214 -11.14 -20.40 -6.47
N GLY A 215 -12.09 -21.10 -5.87
CA GLY A 215 -11.96 -22.53 -5.60
C GLY A 215 -12.77 -23.34 -6.61
N TRP A 216 -12.42 -24.61 -6.79
CA TRP A 216 -13.11 -25.50 -7.74
C TRP A 216 -14.60 -25.67 -7.44
N ARG A 217 -14.99 -25.66 -6.15
CA ARG A 217 -16.41 -25.75 -5.71
C ARG A 217 -16.99 -24.43 -5.25
N ARG A 218 -16.19 -23.59 -4.59
CA ARG A 218 -16.63 -22.30 -4.03
C ARG A 218 -15.46 -21.35 -3.90
N ASN A 219 -15.74 -20.07 -4.09
CA ASN A 219 -14.79 -19.01 -3.76
C ASN A 219 -14.58 -18.97 -2.24
N ARG A 220 -13.40 -18.56 -1.83
CA ARG A 220 -13.04 -18.42 -0.42
C ARG A 220 -12.34 -17.10 -0.19
N LEU A 221 -12.43 -16.63 1.04
CA LEU A 221 -11.69 -15.48 1.47
C LEU A 221 -10.32 -15.91 1.99
N GLU A 222 -9.27 -15.32 1.46
CA GLU A 222 -7.90 -15.51 1.93
C GLU A 222 -7.43 -14.23 2.61
N LEU A 223 -6.92 -14.40 3.83
CA LEU A 223 -6.40 -13.33 4.66
C LEU A 223 -4.97 -13.64 5.08
N VAL A 224 -4.06 -12.71 4.82
CA VAL A 224 -2.64 -12.84 5.14
C VAL A 224 -2.16 -11.56 5.81
N CYS A 225 -1.43 -11.69 6.91
CA CYS A 225 -0.80 -10.55 7.55
C CYS A 225 0.41 -10.09 6.74
N GLU A 226 0.36 -8.88 6.19
CA GLU A 226 1.46 -8.29 5.39
C GLU A 226 2.70 -7.97 6.23
N ARG A 227 2.58 -7.96 7.56
CA ARG A 227 3.72 -7.74 8.46
C ARG A 227 4.52 -9.00 8.76
N CYS A 228 3.84 -10.13 9.01
CA CYS A 228 4.50 -11.35 9.51
C CYS A 228 4.22 -12.60 8.66
N GLY A 229 3.43 -12.50 7.61
CA GLY A 229 3.04 -13.62 6.74
C GLY A 229 2.04 -14.60 7.34
N SER A 230 1.60 -14.41 8.58
CA SER A 230 0.62 -15.31 9.23
C SER A 230 -0.74 -15.32 8.51
N ALA A 231 -1.37 -16.49 8.46
CA ALA A 231 -2.68 -16.73 7.84
C ALA A 231 -3.49 -17.78 8.65
N GLY A 232 -4.72 -18.06 8.22
CA GLY A 232 -5.57 -19.09 8.83
C GLY A 232 -5.86 -18.82 10.31
N ALA A 233 -5.60 -19.79 11.20
CA ALA A 233 -5.88 -19.69 12.64
C ALA A 233 -5.10 -18.58 13.39
N LYS A 234 -4.18 -17.88 12.73
CA LYS A 234 -3.49 -16.69 13.29
C LYS A 234 -4.13 -15.37 12.86
N VAL A 235 -5.17 -15.41 12.03
CA VAL A 235 -5.92 -14.24 11.57
C VAL A 235 -7.38 -14.40 11.99
N GLU A 236 -7.80 -13.57 12.92
CA GLU A 236 -9.13 -13.65 13.53
C GLU A 236 -10.07 -12.62 12.92
N PHE A 237 -11.26 -13.06 12.54
CA PHE A 237 -12.32 -12.21 12.03
C PHE A 237 -13.01 -11.45 13.17
N THR A 238 -13.35 -10.18 12.96
CA THR A 238 -14.04 -9.36 13.95
C THR A 238 -14.82 -8.24 13.30
N TYR A 239 -15.88 -7.79 13.97
CA TYR A 239 -16.35 -6.43 13.74
C TYR A 239 -15.35 -5.43 14.33
N CYS A 240 -14.93 -4.42 13.58
CA CYS A 240 -13.95 -3.45 14.04
C CYS A 240 -14.59 -2.09 14.31
N HIS A 241 -14.42 -1.56 15.51
CA HIS A 241 -14.91 -0.22 15.88
C HIS A 241 -14.12 0.93 15.25
N THR A 242 -12.94 0.68 14.69
CA THR A 242 -12.13 1.72 14.03
C THR A 242 -12.63 2.03 12.62
N CYS A 243 -12.98 0.98 11.85
CA CYS A 243 -13.50 1.13 10.48
C CYS A 243 -15.00 0.85 10.37
N GLU A 244 -15.65 0.47 11.47
CA GLU A 244 -17.07 0.14 11.59
C GLU A 244 -17.58 -0.89 10.57
N GLN A 245 -16.72 -1.83 10.18
CA GLN A 245 -17.01 -2.88 9.19
C GLN A 245 -16.42 -4.22 9.62
N GLY A 246 -16.71 -5.27 8.84
CA GLY A 246 -15.99 -6.53 8.88
C GLY A 246 -14.49 -6.29 8.72
N CYS A 247 -13.71 -6.87 9.62
CA CYS A 247 -12.27 -6.70 9.69
C CYS A 247 -11.62 -8.01 10.15
N ALA A 248 -10.30 -8.08 10.06
CA ALA A 248 -9.55 -9.14 10.70
C ALA A 248 -8.28 -8.58 11.31
N TYR A 249 -7.73 -9.29 12.29
CA TYR A 249 -6.48 -8.92 12.93
C TYR A 249 -5.58 -10.14 13.13
N CYS A 250 -4.26 -9.91 13.09
CA CYS A 250 -3.28 -10.96 13.31
C CYS A 250 -3.05 -11.16 14.81
N THR A 251 -3.33 -12.36 15.33
CA THR A 251 -3.05 -12.70 16.73
C THR A 251 -1.56 -12.84 17.01
N ALA A 252 -0.75 -13.18 16.01
CA ALA A 252 0.70 -13.25 16.14
C ALA A 252 1.35 -11.85 16.30
N CYS A 253 0.76 -10.80 15.73
CA CYS A 253 1.25 -9.43 15.84
C CYS A 253 0.61 -8.63 17.00
N LEU A 254 -0.27 -9.24 17.80
CA LEU A 254 -1.09 -8.50 18.76
C LEU A 254 -0.26 -7.66 19.76
N GLY A 255 0.87 -8.21 20.22
CA GLY A 255 1.80 -7.53 21.12
C GLY A 255 2.83 -6.63 20.41
N MET A 256 2.94 -6.71 19.09
CA MET A 256 3.94 -5.98 18.29
C MET A 256 3.36 -4.75 17.59
N GLY A 257 2.05 -4.55 17.67
CA GLY A 257 1.30 -3.57 16.87
C GLY A 257 0.15 -4.31 16.18
N ARG A 258 -1.08 -3.97 16.57
CA ARG A 258 -2.30 -4.67 16.14
C ARG A 258 -2.49 -4.53 14.63
N SER A 259 -1.94 -5.47 13.87
CA SER A 259 -2.07 -5.51 12.41
C SER A 259 -3.49 -5.93 12.03
N LYS A 260 -4.23 -5.02 11.38
CA LYS A 260 -5.64 -5.19 11.00
C LYS A 260 -5.85 -4.94 9.50
N CYS A 261 -6.99 -5.39 8.96
CA CYS A 261 -7.41 -5.04 7.60
C CYS A 261 -7.51 -3.52 7.36
N CYS A 262 -7.90 -2.75 8.39
CA CYS A 262 -8.09 -1.30 8.30
C CYS A 262 -6.87 -0.47 8.70
N THR A 263 -5.76 -1.11 9.10
CA THR A 263 -4.55 -0.39 9.53
C THR A 263 -3.58 -0.30 8.36
N PRO A 264 -3.21 0.90 7.90
CA PRO A 264 -2.09 1.09 6.98
C PRO A 264 -0.80 0.48 7.50
N TYR A 265 -0.08 -0.20 6.62
CA TYR A 265 1.27 -0.70 6.81
C TYR A 265 2.17 -0.10 5.72
N PHE A 266 3.16 0.67 6.14
CA PHE A 266 4.09 1.36 5.25
C PHE A 266 5.44 0.66 5.26
N LEU A 267 5.96 0.37 4.08
CA LEU A 267 7.31 -0.08 3.85
C LEU A 267 8.07 1.10 3.23
N MET A 268 8.88 1.77 4.04
CA MET A 268 9.66 2.91 3.59
C MET A 268 10.85 2.39 2.79
N ASP A 269 11.07 2.92 1.59
CA ASP A 269 12.30 2.61 0.86
C ASP A 269 13.49 3.14 1.68
N VAL A 270 14.64 2.53 1.48
CA VAL A 270 15.89 3.03 2.04
C VAL A 270 16.35 4.16 1.14
N GLY A 271 16.50 5.35 1.71
CA GLY A 271 16.99 6.51 1.02
C GLY A 271 18.29 6.19 0.29
N SER A 272 18.39 6.65 -0.96
CA SER A 272 19.59 6.47 -1.81
C SER A 272 20.89 7.01 -1.20
N TYR A 273 20.84 7.63 -0.02
CA TYR A 273 21.98 8.01 0.81
C TYR A 273 22.86 6.81 1.21
N LEU A 274 22.31 5.59 1.38
CA LEU A 274 23.15 4.41 1.69
C LEU A 274 23.96 3.89 0.50
N PHE A 275 23.59 4.23 -0.74
CA PHE A 275 24.40 3.90 -1.92
C PHE A 275 25.48 4.95 -2.22
N ARG A 276 25.47 6.08 -1.50
CA ARG A 276 26.46 7.14 -1.63
C ARG A 276 27.64 6.89 -0.70
N GLY A 277 28.33 5.77 -0.91
CA GLY A 277 29.57 5.47 -0.21
C GLY A 277 29.88 3.99 -0.12
N ALA A 278 30.39 3.40 -1.21
CA ALA A 278 31.13 2.13 -1.12
C ALA A 278 32.30 2.20 -0.10
N GLU A 279 32.74 3.41 0.27
CA GLU A 279 33.72 3.66 1.33
C GLU A 279 33.14 3.49 2.75
N HIS A 280 31.83 3.69 2.98
CA HIS A 280 31.24 3.58 4.31
C HIS A 280 30.94 2.12 4.73
N LEU A 281 30.77 1.23 3.75
CA LEU A 281 30.64 -0.21 3.98
C LEU A 281 31.95 -0.87 4.43
N GLN A 282 33.11 -0.22 4.22
CA GLN A 282 34.40 -0.73 4.70
C GLN A 282 34.62 -0.51 6.21
N ASN A 283 33.83 0.36 6.85
CA ASN A 283 33.90 0.68 8.28
C ASN A 283 32.61 0.35 9.04
N VAL A 284 31.79 -0.60 8.55
CA VAL A 284 30.71 -1.13 9.39
C VAL A 284 31.38 -1.94 10.49
N ALA A 285 31.50 -1.33 11.67
CA ALA A 285 32.00 -2.00 12.86
C ALA A 285 31.25 -3.33 12.98
N ARG A 286 31.97 -4.45 12.88
CA ARG A 286 31.41 -5.75 13.26
C ARG A 286 30.98 -5.58 14.71
N LEU A 287 29.67 -5.64 14.95
CA LEU A 287 29.13 -5.58 16.30
C LEU A 287 29.61 -6.82 17.04
N GLU A 288 30.68 -6.67 17.82
CA GLU A 288 31.18 -7.70 18.72
C GLU A 288 30.28 -7.76 19.95
N TRP A 289 29.26 -8.60 19.86
CA TRP A 289 28.36 -8.84 20.97
C TRP A 289 28.92 -9.97 21.85
N ALA A 290 29.36 -9.63 23.06
CA ALA A 290 29.93 -10.55 24.05
C ALA A 290 28.90 -11.10 25.06
N GLY A 291 27.61 -10.83 24.84
CA GLY A 291 26.53 -11.28 25.73
C GLY A 291 26.20 -12.76 25.57
N LYS A 292 25.28 -13.25 26.41
CA LYS A 292 24.63 -14.56 26.25
C LYS A 292 23.19 -14.36 25.81
N TYR A 293 22.76 -15.16 24.85
CA TYR A 293 21.41 -15.10 24.33
C TYR A 293 20.56 -15.96 25.26
N SER A 294 19.34 -15.53 25.53
CA SER A 294 18.31 -16.50 25.92
C SER A 294 18.12 -17.53 24.81
N VAL A 295 17.50 -18.67 25.13
CA VAL A 295 17.26 -19.75 24.15
C VAL A 295 16.50 -19.22 22.92
N ASP A 296 15.47 -18.38 23.13
CA ASP A 296 14.70 -17.82 22.02
C ASP A 296 15.48 -16.77 21.21
N GLN A 297 16.26 -15.92 21.87
CA GLN A 297 17.13 -14.96 21.18
C GLN A 297 18.20 -15.68 20.35
N SER A 298 18.75 -16.78 20.85
CA SER A 298 19.74 -17.58 20.13
C SER A 298 19.13 -18.17 18.86
N ARG A 299 17.92 -18.74 18.95
CA ARG A 299 17.19 -19.26 17.80
C ARG A 299 16.85 -18.17 16.79
N ALA A 300 16.44 -16.99 17.24
CA ALA A 300 16.14 -15.86 16.37
C ALA A 300 17.40 -15.32 15.67
N ALA A 301 18.50 -15.20 16.41
CA ALA A 301 19.79 -14.76 15.88
C ALA A 301 20.35 -15.75 14.85
N GLU A 302 20.24 -17.06 15.10
CA GLU A 302 20.66 -18.08 14.13
C GLU A 302 19.88 -17.98 12.83
N ARG A 303 18.54 -17.88 12.92
CA ARG A 303 17.68 -17.71 11.73
C ARG A 303 18.02 -16.43 10.96
N ALA A 304 18.34 -15.33 11.65
CA ALA A 304 18.79 -14.09 11.02
C ALA A 304 20.13 -14.27 10.30
N ARG A 305 21.09 -14.98 10.91
CA ARG A 305 22.38 -15.30 10.27
C ARG A 305 22.19 -16.16 9.04
N CYS A 306 21.38 -17.22 9.11
CA CYS A 306 21.07 -18.07 7.95
C CYS A 306 20.42 -17.27 6.82
N PHE A 307 19.55 -16.32 7.15
CA PHE A 307 18.93 -15.43 6.17
C PHE A 307 19.97 -14.55 5.45
N VAL A 308 20.85 -13.87 6.20
CA VAL A 308 21.89 -13.00 5.63
C VAL A 308 22.93 -13.80 4.84
N ALA A 309 23.27 -15.01 5.30
CA ALA A 309 24.22 -15.89 4.64
C ALA A 309 23.64 -16.60 3.40
N ASN A 310 22.36 -16.42 3.08
CA ASN A 310 21.72 -17.09 1.96
C ASN A 310 22.30 -16.55 0.63
N PRO A 311 22.94 -17.39 -0.21
CA PRO A 311 23.60 -16.97 -1.44
C PRO A 311 22.62 -16.54 -2.54
N ARG A 312 21.31 -16.63 -2.31
CA ARG A 312 20.26 -16.11 -3.19
C ARG A 312 19.60 -14.88 -2.56
N PRO A 313 20.28 -13.72 -2.54
CA PRO A 313 19.70 -12.48 -2.03
C PRO A 313 18.43 -12.11 -2.83
N GLY A 314 17.37 -11.70 -2.13
CA GLY A 314 16.15 -11.17 -2.73
C GLY A 314 14.95 -12.13 -2.90
N LEU A 315 15.07 -13.41 -2.51
CA LEU A 315 13.95 -14.38 -2.58
C LEU A 315 13.23 -14.62 -1.24
N SER A 316 13.68 -13.98 -0.17
CA SER A 316 13.11 -14.12 1.16
C SER A 316 13.08 -12.77 1.86
N GLU A 317 12.03 -12.51 2.63
CA GLU A 317 11.92 -11.40 3.57
C GLU A 317 12.14 -11.93 4.99
N TYR A 318 12.81 -11.17 5.85
CA TYR A 318 13.07 -11.58 7.24
C TYR A 318 12.89 -10.41 8.20
N LEU A 319 11.87 -10.51 9.05
CA LEU A 319 11.57 -9.50 10.06
C LEU A 319 12.37 -9.78 11.34
N ILE A 320 13.27 -8.87 11.71
CA ILE A 320 13.92 -8.85 13.02
C ILE A 320 13.18 -7.84 13.89
N TRP A 321 12.81 -8.27 15.09
CA TRP A 321 12.24 -7.40 16.11
C TRP A 321 12.99 -7.57 17.42
N ALA A 322 13.39 -6.46 18.02
CA ALA A 322 13.97 -6.42 19.36
C ALA A 322 12.90 -5.90 20.32
N VAL A 323 12.68 -6.63 21.42
CA VAL A 323 11.83 -6.24 22.55
C VAL A 323 12.70 -5.61 23.61
#